data_AF-A0A820Q458-F1
#
_entry.id   AF-A0A820Q458-F1
#
_cell.length_a   1.000
_cell.length_b   1.000
_cell.length_c   1.000
_cell.angle_alpha   90.00
_cell.angle_beta   90.00
_cell.angle_gamma   90.00
#
_symmetry.space_group_name_H-M   'P 1'
#
loop_
_entity.id
_entity.type
_entity.pdbx_description
1 polymer ?
#
loop_
_entity_poly.entity_id
_entity_poly.type
_entity_poly.pdbx_seq_one_letter_code
_entity_poly.pdbx_strand_id
1 'polypeptide(L)'
;MIDFLFIDSNRNESLSGLFSIDSQGYIHTLAIFDREFQSNYTFYIFMYDRILKSYTFPTCIIIQILDENDHIPYEPFLSNSSILSIEQRNNDETIVYK
;
A
#
# COMPACT_ATOMS: atom_id res chain seq x y z
N MET A 1 22.57 20.07 13.78
CA MET A 1 21.26 19.40 13.69
C MET A 1 20.92 19.31 12.23
N ILE A 2 20.56 18.11 11.76
CA ILE A 2 20.21 17.85 10.37
C ILE A 2 18.70 17.77 10.29
N ASP A 3 18.11 18.47 9.33
CA ASP A 3 16.70 18.34 9.01
C ASP A 3 16.53 17.47 7.77
N PHE A 4 15.49 16.64 7.77
CA PHE A 4 15.12 15.81 6.63
C PHE A 4 13.89 16.38 5.93
N LEU A 5 13.95 16.40 4.60
CA LEU A 5 12.86 16.85 3.76
C LEU A 5 12.46 15.74 2.79
N PHE A 6 11.19 15.36 2.82
CA PHE A 6 10.61 14.33 1.97
C PHE A 6 9.88 14.97 0.80
N ILE A 7 10.28 14.65 -0.42
CA ILE A 7 9.72 15.25 -1.64
C ILE A 7 9.22 14.15 -2.57
N ASP A 8 7.92 14.13 -2.85
CA ASP A 8 7.33 13.18 -3.81
C ASP A 8 7.67 13.53 -5.28
N SER A 9 7.24 12.67 -6.20
CA SER A 9 7.42 12.89 -7.65
C SER A 9 6.77 14.18 -8.17
N ASN A 10 5.75 14.70 -7.49
CA ASN A 10 5.06 15.94 -7.82
C ASN A 10 5.67 17.16 -7.11
N ARG A 11 6.79 16.97 -6.40
CA ARG A 11 7.49 17.98 -5.60
C ARG A 11 6.72 18.49 -4.39
N ASN A 12 5.84 17.67 -3.83
CA ASN A 12 5.10 17.99 -2.61
C ASN A 12 5.74 17.34 -1.38
N GLU A 13 5.57 17.98 -0.22
CA GLU A 13 6.03 17.52 1.09
C GLU A 13 4.98 16.67 1.83
N SER A 14 4.16 15.93 1.09
CA SER A 14 2.99 15.22 1.62
C SER A 14 3.34 13.99 2.49
N LEU A 15 4.61 13.58 2.52
CA LEU A 15 5.05 12.32 3.12
C LEU A 15 5.54 12.45 4.57
N SER A 16 5.73 13.68 5.05
CA SER A 16 6.19 13.97 6.42
C SER A 16 5.24 13.47 7.52
N GLY A 17 3.99 13.14 7.17
CA GLY A 17 3.02 12.51 8.08
C GLY A 17 2.96 10.98 8.00
N LEU A 18 3.64 10.37 7.02
CA LEU A 18 3.62 8.92 6.79
C LEU A 18 4.93 8.26 7.23
N PHE A 19 6.06 8.96 7.04
CA PHE A 19 7.39 8.45 7.33
C PHE A 19 8.21 9.48 8.12
N SER A 20 9.12 8.99 8.95
CA SER A 20 10.15 9.82 9.60
C SER A 20 11.53 9.18 9.47
N ILE A 21 12.57 10.00 9.62
CA ILE A 21 13.96 9.54 9.73
C ILE A 21 14.54 10.01 11.04
N ASP A 22 15.19 9.10 11.76
CA ASP A 22 15.94 9.45 12.96
C ASP A 22 17.38 9.92 12.65
N SER A 23 18.10 10.39 13.68
CA SER A 23 19.48 10.85 13.53
C SER A 23 20.48 9.77 13.10
N GLN A 24 20.11 8.49 13.18
CA GLN A 24 20.94 7.36 12.75
C GLN A 24 20.64 6.96 11.31
N GLY A 25 19.61 7.54 10.69
CA GLY A 25 19.20 7.26 9.31
C GLY A 25 18.18 6.13 9.19
N TYR A 26 17.58 5.65 10.28
CA TYR A 26 16.50 4.68 10.19
C TYR A 26 15.19 5.36 9.79
N ILE A 27 14.49 4.75 8.83
CA ILE A 27 13.16 5.18 8.41
C ILE A 27 12.12 4.45 9.27
N HIS A 28 11.20 5.22 9.85
CA HIS A 28 10.10 4.72 10.66
C HIS A 28 8.77 5.10 10.03
N THR A 29 7.77 4.24 10.20
CA THR A 29 6.38 4.51 9.82
C THR A 29 5.69 5.35 10.91
N LEU A 30 4.87 6.31 10.49
CA LEU A 30 4.06 7.16 11.37
C LEU A 30 2.55 6.93 11.24
N ALA A 31 2.14 6.19 10.22
CA ALA A 31 0.75 5.90 9.90
C ALA A 31 0.53 4.39 9.72
N ILE A 32 -0.73 3.99 9.77
CA ILE A 32 -1.17 2.67 9.34
C ILE A 32 -1.30 2.72 7.82
N PHE A 33 -0.80 1.68 7.16
CA PHE A 33 -0.85 1.54 5.71
C PHE A 33 -1.92 0.53 5.33
N ASP A 34 -2.59 0.82 4.23
CA ASP A 34 -3.56 -0.04 3.58
C ASP A 34 -3.08 -0.23 2.15
N ARG A 35 -2.78 -1.48 1.78
CA ARG A 35 -2.20 -1.79 0.46
C ARG A 35 -3.24 -1.55 -0.64
N GLU A 36 -4.51 -1.83 -0.38
CA GLU A 36 -5.61 -1.64 -1.33
C GLU A 36 -5.86 -0.17 -1.63
N PHE A 37 -5.56 0.71 -0.67
CA PHE A 37 -5.53 2.14 -0.92
C PHE A 37 -4.25 2.58 -1.66
N GLN A 38 -3.07 2.21 -1.16
CA GLN A 38 -1.80 2.55 -1.80
C GLN A 38 -0.68 1.54 -1.48
N SER A 39 -0.24 0.82 -2.52
CA SER A 39 0.76 -0.25 -2.40
C SER A 39 2.21 0.21 -2.52
N ASN A 40 2.47 1.38 -3.08
CA ASN A 40 3.82 1.86 -3.40
C ASN A 40 4.00 3.34 -3.09
N TYR A 41 5.16 3.69 -2.52
CA TYR A 41 5.60 5.06 -2.31
C TYR A 41 7.00 5.26 -2.91
N THR A 42 7.14 6.28 -3.74
CA THR A 42 8.44 6.68 -4.31
C THR A 42 8.67 8.15 -4.04
N PHE A 43 9.80 8.48 -3.44
CA PHE A 43 10.14 9.85 -3.07
C PHE A 43 11.64 10.08 -2.92
N TYR A 44 12.01 11.35 -2.85
CA TYR A 44 13.37 11.80 -2.63
C TYR A 44 13.53 12.38 -1.24
N ILE A 45 14.69 12.13 -0.65
CA ILE A 45 15.06 12.68 0.65
C ILE A 45 16.22 13.65 0.48
N PHE A 46 16.04 14.87 0.99
CA PHE A 46 17.10 15.86 1.11
C PHE A 46 17.47 16.02 2.58
N MET A 47 18.77 16.14 2.87
CA MET A 47 19.26 16.53 4.18
C MET A 47 19.69 17.98 4.15
N TYR A 48 19.18 18.78 5.06
CA TYR A 48 19.63 20.13 5.29
C TYR A 48 20.59 20.16 6.48
N ASP A 49 21.85 20.49 6.22
CA ASP A 49 22.79 20.79 7.30
C ASP A 49 22.70 22.27 7.67
N ARG A 50 22.18 22.56 8.86
CA ARG A 50 22.05 23.94 9.37
C ARG A 50 23.40 24.63 9.59
N ILE A 51 24.48 23.89 9.80
CA ILE A 51 25.83 24.43 10.01
C ILE A 51 26.40 24.91 8.67
N LEU A 52 26.31 24.06 7.65
CA LEU A 52 26.78 24.36 6.29
C LEU A 52 25.79 25.21 5.47
N LYS A 53 24.56 25.36 5.96
CA LYS A 53 23.43 26.04 5.29
C LYS A 53 23.19 25.51 3.87
N SER A 54 23.34 24.21 3.68
CA SER A 54 23.28 23.57 2.38
C SER A 54 22.47 22.28 2.41
N TYR A 55 21.81 21.98 1.29
CA TYR A 55 21.20 20.67 1.06
C TYR A 55 22.24 19.70 0.47
N THR A 56 22.14 18.44 0.87
CA THR A 56 22.87 17.34 0.23
C THR A 56 22.22 16.95 -1.10
N PHE A 57 22.92 16.13 -1.88
CA PHE A 57 22.29 15.44 -3.01
C PHE A 57 21.12 14.57 -2.53
N PRO A 58 20.01 14.51 -3.30
CA PRO A 58 18.86 13.72 -2.92
C PRO A 58 19.11 12.22 -3.06
N THR A 59 18.49 11.44 -2.18
CA THR A 59 18.44 9.98 -2.29
C THR A 59 17.03 9.54 -2.67
N CYS A 60 16.89 8.69 -3.68
CA CYS A 60 15.61 8.10 -4.08
C CYS A 60 15.29 6.90 -3.18
N ILE A 61 14.08 6.87 -2.66
CA ILE A 61 13.56 5.81 -1.79
C ILE A 61 12.28 5.25 -2.41
N ILE A 62 12.19 3.92 -2.41
CA ILE A 62 11.03 3.16 -2.90
C ILE A 62 10.59 2.25 -1.75
N ILE A 63 9.35 2.40 -1.31
CA ILE A 63 8.72 1.59 -0.26
C ILE A 63 7.55 0.83 -0.87
N GLN A 64 7.52 -0.48 -0.62
CA GLN A 64 6.45 -1.38 -1.04
C GLN A 64 5.69 -1.85 0.21
N ILE A 65 4.38 -1.64 0.22
CA ILE A 65 3.50 -2.14 1.26
C ILE A 65 3.15 -3.59 0.93
N LEU A 66 3.42 -4.48 1.87
CA LEU A 66 3.10 -5.90 1.72
C LEU A 66 1.60 -6.13 1.92
N ASP A 67 1.11 -7.18 1.27
CA ASP A 67 -0.28 -7.59 1.35
C ASP A 67 -0.58 -8.26 2.68
N GLU A 68 -1.68 -7.86 3.29
CA GLU A 68 -2.29 -8.54 4.42
C GLU A 68 -3.61 -9.13 3.94
N ASN A 69 -3.90 -10.38 4.28
CA ASN A 69 -5.15 -11.02 3.86
C ASN A 69 -6.33 -10.57 4.74
N ASP A 70 -6.68 -9.29 4.68
CA ASP A 70 -7.72 -8.64 5.49
C ASP A 70 -9.04 -8.41 4.73
N HIS A 71 -9.05 -8.64 3.42
CA HIS A 71 -10.23 -8.58 2.58
C HIS A 71 -10.91 -9.95 2.44
N ILE A 72 -12.13 -10.06 2.97
CA ILE A 72 -12.96 -11.26 2.77
C ILE A 72 -13.40 -11.39 1.31
N PRO A 73 -13.48 -12.61 0.75
CA PRO A 73 -14.00 -12.82 -0.60
C PRO A 73 -15.40 -12.23 -0.75
N TYR A 74 -15.60 -11.40 -1.78
CA TYR A 74 -16.94 -11.02 -2.20
C TYR A 74 -17.54 -12.16 -3.02
N GLU A 75 -18.70 -12.67 -2.60
CA GLU A 75 -19.49 -13.67 -3.31
C GLU A 75 -20.58 -12.96 -4.14
N PRO A 76 -20.34 -12.59 -5.41
CA PRO A 76 -21.31 -11.89 -6.24
C PRO A 76 -22.56 -12.72 -6.59
N PHE A 77 -22.60 -14.02 -6.25
CA PHE A 77 -23.58 -14.95 -6.78
C PHE A 77 -24.75 -15.31 -5.86
N LEU A 78 -24.83 -14.81 -4.62
CA LEU A 78 -25.88 -15.21 -3.67
C LEU A 78 -27.02 -14.20 -3.46
N SER A 79 -27.02 -13.04 -4.14
CA SER A 79 -28.00 -11.98 -3.87
C SER A 79 -29.39 -12.20 -4.48
N ASN A 80 -29.54 -13.18 -5.37
CA ASN A 80 -30.84 -13.54 -5.95
C ASN A 80 -31.04 -15.05 -5.73
N SER A 81 -31.99 -15.41 -4.86
CA SER A 81 -32.36 -16.80 -4.60
C SER A 81 -32.80 -17.49 -5.90
N SER A 82 -31.87 -18.20 -6.55
CA SER A 82 -32.18 -19.04 -7.70
C SER A 82 -32.35 -20.46 -7.17
N ILE A 83 -33.61 -20.91 -7.06
CA ILE A 83 -33.91 -22.32 -6.73
C ILE A 83 -33.34 -23.17 -7.88
N LEU A 84 -32.36 -24.01 -7.55
CA LEU A 84 -31.77 -24.96 -8.50
C LEU A 84 -32.50 -26.30 -8.34
N SER A 85 -33.24 -26.69 -9.36
CA SER A 85 -33.92 -27.99 -9.45
C SER A 85 -33.12 -28.91 -10.37
N ILE A 86 -32.76 -30.11 -9.92
CA ILE A 86 -32.09 -31.12 -10.73
C ILE A 86 -33.08 -32.27 -10.97
N GLU A 87 -33.16 -32.77 -12.22
CA GLU A 87 -34.00 -33.93 -12.55
C GLU A 87 -33.33 -35.26 -12.16
N GLN A 88 -34.14 -36.23 -11.73
CA GLN A 88 -33.72 -37.46 -11.02
C GLN A 88 -32.87 -38.46 -11.84
N ARG A 89 -32.50 -38.18 -13.09
CA ARG A 89 -31.83 -39.18 -13.96
C ARG A 89 -30.36 -38.84 -14.24
N ASN A 90 -29.52 -39.21 -13.27
CA ASN A 90 -28.06 -39.23 -13.34
C ASN A 90 -27.54 -40.13 -14.47
N ASN A 91 -26.77 -39.56 -15.39
CA ASN A 91 -25.55 -40.19 -15.87
C ASN A 91 -24.39 -39.43 -15.22
N ASP A 92 -23.36 -40.16 -14.78
CA ASP A 92 -22.24 -39.61 -14.00
C ASP A 92 -21.57 -38.43 -14.74
N GLU A 93 -21.22 -37.38 -13.98
CA GLU A 93 -20.63 -36.07 -14.39
C GLU A 93 -21.56 -34.86 -14.47
N THR A 94 -22.75 -34.88 -13.86
CA THR A 94 -23.49 -33.61 -13.67
C THR A 94 -22.77 -32.73 -12.64
N ILE A 95 -21.98 -31.77 -13.12
CA ILE A 95 -21.44 -30.70 -12.29
C ILE A 95 -22.34 -29.47 -12.46
N VAL A 96 -23.00 -29.07 -11.38
CA VAL A 96 -23.83 -27.86 -11.37
C VAL A 96 -23.08 -26.74 -10.68
N TYR A 97 -22.73 -25.71 -11.43
CA TYR A 97 -22.28 -24.41 -10.90
C TYR A 97 -23.35 -23.35 -11.15
N LYS A 98 -23.45 -22.36 -10.26
CA LYS A 98 -24.09 -21.08 -10.55
C LYS A 98 -23.05 -20.11 -11.08
#